data_AF-A0A933V534-F1
#
_entry.id   AF-A0A933V534-F1
#
_cell.length_a   1.000
_cell.length_b   1.000
_cell.length_c   1.000
_cell.angle_alpha   90.00
_cell.angle_beta   90.00
_cell.angle_gamma   90.00
#
_symmetry.space_group_name_H-M   'P 1'
#
loop_
_entity.id
_entity.type
_entity.pdbx_description
1 polymer ?
#
loop_
_entity_poly.entity_id
_entity_poly.type
_entity_poly.pdbx_seq_one_letter_code
_entity_poly.pdbx_strand_id
1 'polypeptide(L)'
;LELEEKTKIKLTRAIPFCAALYSLGIPPELIGTGRGIREAKKQKIWDLLYTSYLHLTDDLLFAGHFLNKDNIIRLAKKANFWYEIMEDIKTIEQELQISLGPVKSDHFEHYKLTGEIYKRFKDNEDVSQLITSGGVIRKSLG
;
A
#
# COMPACT_ATOMS: atom_id res chain seq x y z
N LEU A 1 7.17 10.63 -28.00
CA LEU A 1 6.12 9.61 -27.78
C LEU A 1 6.75 8.25 -28.06
N GLU A 2 7.72 7.86 -27.23
CA GLU A 2 8.28 6.52 -27.29
C GLU A 2 7.39 5.63 -26.44
N LEU A 3 6.69 4.73 -27.13
CA LEU A 3 5.94 3.64 -26.54
C LEU A 3 6.92 2.79 -25.74
N GLU A 4 6.82 2.86 -24.41
CA GLU A 4 7.54 1.98 -23.51
C GLU A 4 7.36 0.53 -23.94
N GLU A 5 8.50 -0.14 -24.05
CA GLU A 5 8.69 -1.51 -24.44
C GLU A 5 7.73 -2.42 -23.64
N LYS A 6 6.81 -3.11 -24.36
CA LYS A 6 5.87 -4.08 -23.77
C LYS A 6 6.65 -5.23 -23.13
N THR A 7 7.06 -5.05 -21.88
CA THR A 7 7.26 -6.18 -20.97
C THR A 7 5.96 -6.96 -20.95
N LYS A 8 6.04 -8.28 -21.16
CA LYS A 8 4.87 -9.16 -21.18
C LYS A 8 4.32 -9.30 -19.74
N ILE A 9 3.62 -8.27 -19.28
CA ILE A 9 3.01 -8.25 -17.95
C ILE A 9 1.78 -9.17 -18.00
N LYS A 10 1.82 -10.24 -17.21
CA LYS A 10 0.64 -11.08 -16.97
C LYS A 10 -0.22 -10.37 -15.93
N LEU A 11 -1.34 -9.80 -16.37
CA LEU A 11 -2.32 -9.21 -15.47
C LEU A 11 -2.84 -10.29 -14.51
N THR A 12 -2.54 -10.13 -13.23
CA THR A 12 -3.08 -10.96 -12.15
C THR A 12 -4.52 -10.55 -11.85
N ARG A 13 -5.33 -11.48 -11.35
CA ARG A 13 -6.63 -11.13 -10.76
C ARG A 13 -6.42 -10.18 -9.57
N ALA A 14 -7.46 -9.41 -9.22
CA ALA A 14 -7.40 -8.44 -8.13
C ALA A 14 -7.02 -9.06 -6.78
N ILE A 15 -7.63 -10.19 -6.39
CA ILE A 15 -7.36 -10.82 -5.09
C ILE A 15 -5.88 -11.20 -4.90
N PRO A 16 -5.22 -11.95 -5.82
CA PRO A 16 -3.79 -12.20 -5.72
C PRO A 16 -2.91 -10.93 -5.70
N PHE A 17 -3.33 -9.89 -6.42
CA PHE A 17 -2.63 -8.62 -6.45
C PHE A 17 -2.68 -7.92 -5.08
N CYS A 18 -3.87 -7.78 -4.50
CA CYS A 18 -4.06 -7.26 -3.16
C CYS A 18 -3.31 -8.10 -2.11
N ALA A 19 -3.41 -9.42 -2.18
CA ALA A 19 -2.73 -10.33 -1.28
C ALA A 19 -1.22 -10.12 -1.27
N ALA A 20 -0.59 -10.04 -2.45
CA ALA A 20 0.84 -9.83 -2.57
C ALA A 20 1.28 -8.50 -1.94
N LEU A 21 0.54 -7.42 -2.21
CA LEU A 21 0.85 -6.08 -1.73
C LEU A 21 0.65 -5.93 -0.22
N TYR A 22 -0.49 -6.40 0.32
CA TYR A 22 -0.71 -6.44 1.77
C TYR A 22 0.30 -7.32 2.48
N SER A 23 0.75 -8.43 1.88
CA SER A 23 1.79 -9.29 2.45
C SER A 23 3.18 -8.64 2.50
N LEU A 24 3.43 -7.61 1.69
CA LEU A 24 4.62 -6.74 1.83
C LEU A 24 4.38 -5.57 2.79
N GLY A 25 3.16 -5.42 3.30
CA GLY A 25 2.74 -4.27 4.12
C GLY A 25 2.57 -3.00 3.30
N ILE A 26 2.14 -3.11 2.04
CA ILE A 26 1.98 -1.98 1.12
C ILE A 26 0.54 -2.01 0.58
N PRO A 27 -0.44 -1.53 1.34
CA PRO A 27 -1.83 -1.53 0.90
C PRO A 27 -1.99 -0.82 -0.47
N PRO A 28 -2.59 -1.48 -1.49
CA PRO A 28 -2.73 -0.92 -2.83
C PRO A 28 -3.50 0.40 -2.87
N GLU A 29 -4.40 0.62 -1.91
CA GLU A 29 -5.22 1.83 -1.76
C GLU A 29 -4.36 3.09 -1.58
N LEU A 30 -3.13 2.94 -1.10
CA LEU A 30 -2.19 4.06 -0.88
C LEU A 30 -1.36 4.37 -2.13
N ILE A 31 -1.25 3.44 -3.08
CA ILE A 31 -0.39 3.56 -4.25
C ILE A 31 -1.04 4.52 -5.25
N GLY A 32 -0.40 5.67 -5.49
CA GLY A 32 -0.88 6.68 -6.44
C GLY A 32 -1.98 7.59 -5.90
N THR A 33 -2.58 7.29 -4.75
CA THR A 33 -3.61 8.14 -4.15
C THR A 33 -3.07 9.52 -3.82
N GLY A 34 -1.86 9.64 -3.26
CA GLY A 34 -1.26 10.96 -3.00
C GLY A 34 -1.01 11.78 -4.28
N ARG A 35 -0.47 11.17 -5.35
CA ARG A 35 -0.40 11.79 -6.69
C ARG A 35 -1.79 12.21 -7.19
N GLY A 36 -2.79 11.35 -7.03
CA GLY A 36 -4.18 11.64 -7.39
C GLY A 36 -4.75 12.86 -6.67
N ILE A 37 -4.51 12.97 -5.35
CA ILE A 37 -4.90 14.14 -4.55
C ILE A 37 -4.22 15.41 -5.07
N ARG A 38 -2.89 15.37 -5.33
CA ARG A 38 -2.16 16.54 -5.87
C ARG A 38 -2.73 17.00 -7.21
N GLU A 39 -3.02 16.07 -8.11
CA GLU A 39 -3.59 16.40 -9.42
C GLU A 39 -5.03 16.93 -9.30
N ALA A 40 -5.85 16.33 -8.44
CA ALA A 40 -7.20 16.83 -8.16
C ALA A 40 -7.19 18.26 -7.59
N LYS A 41 -6.25 18.58 -6.71
CA LYS A 41 -6.06 19.95 -6.18
C LYS A 41 -5.62 20.92 -7.27
N LYS A 42 -4.67 20.52 -8.11
CA LYS A 42 -4.22 21.33 -9.27
C LYS A 42 -5.38 21.64 -10.24
N GLN A 43 -6.27 20.67 -10.44
CA GLN A 43 -7.48 20.83 -11.26
C GLN A 43 -8.65 21.51 -10.53
N LYS A 44 -8.50 21.85 -9.24
CA LYS A 44 -9.54 22.46 -8.40
C LYS A 44 -10.82 21.61 -8.27
N ILE A 45 -10.68 20.29 -8.35
CA ILE A 45 -11.79 19.32 -8.19
C ILE A 45 -11.72 18.53 -6.88
N TRP A 46 -10.70 18.79 -6.05
CA TRP A 46 -10.49 18.06 -4.80
C TRP A 46 -11.70 18.10 -3.87
N ASP A 47 -12.27 19.28 -3.64
CA ASP A 47 -13.40 19.43 -2.72
C ASP A 47 -14.64 18.64 -3.19
N LEU A 48 -14.88 18.61 -4.51
CA LEU A 48 -15.95 17.79 -5.08
C LEU A 48 -15.69 16.30 -4.90
N LEU A 49 -14.46 15.83 -5.18
CA LEU A 49 -14.11 14.41 -5.02
C LEU A 49 -14.20 13.98 -3.55
N TYR A 50 -13.64 14.79 -2.65
CA TYR A 50 -13.61 14.53 -1.23
C TYR A 50 -15.02 14.47 -0.62
N THR A 51 -15.93 15.35 -1.06
CA THR A 51 -17.33 15.33 -0.62
C THR A 51 -18.16 14.24 -1.30
N SER A 52 -17.79 13.80 -2.49
CA SER A 52 -18.50 12.74 -3.22
C SER A 52 -18.16 11.34 -2.71
N TYR A 53 -16.91 11.11 -2.29
CA TYR A 53 -16.48 9.84 -1.69
C TYR A 53 -16.46 9.96 -0.17
N LEU A 54 -17.64 9.74 0.44
CA LEU A 54 -17.88 9.88 1.88
C LEU A 54 -16.87 9.13 2.77
N HIS A 55 -16.46 7.93 2.36
CA HIS A 55 -15.57 7.05 3.16
C HIS A 55 -14.10 7.11 2.75
N LEU A 56 -13.67 8.06 1.92
CA LEU A 56 -12.30 8.12 1.44
C LEU A 56 -11.27 8.12 2.58
N THR A 57 -11.49 8.94 3.61
CA THR A 57 -10.60 9.01 4.77
C THR A 57 -10.61 7.71 5.57
N ASP A 58 -11.79 7.14 5.80
CA ASP A 58 -11.94 5.89 6.57
C ASP A 58 -11.27 4.71 5.86
N ASP A 59 -11.44 4.60 4.55
CA ASP A 59 -10.86 3.53 3.73
C ASP A 59 -9.33 3.62 3.70
N LEU A 60 -8.78 4.82 3.50
CA LEU A 60 -7.33 5.03 3.50
C LEU A 60 -6.72 4.84 4.88
N LEU A 61 -7.42 5.25 5.94
CA LEU A 61 -6.98 5.05 7.31
C LEU A 61 -6.99 3.56 7.68
N PHE A 62 -8.06 2.84 7.32
CA PHE A 62 -8.16 1.40 7.54
C PHE A 62 -7.05 0.63 6.81
N ALA A 63 -6.85 0.90 5.51
CA ALA A 63 -5.75 0.32 4.74
C ALA A 63 -4.40 0.67 5.38
N GLY A 64 -4.22 1.94 5.75
CA GLY A 64 -3.04 2.48 6.40
C GLY A 64 -2.63 1.80 7.70
N HIS A 65 -3.56 1.19 8.42
CA HIS A 65 -3.25 0.44 9.62
C HIS A 65 -2.37 -0.80 9.37
N PHE A 66 -2.41 -1.34 8.15
CA PHE A 66 -1.60 -2.49 7.73
C PHE A 66 -0.31 -2.09 7.00
N LEU A 67 0.00 -0.79 6.92
CA LEU A 67 1.18 -0.25 6.27
C LEU A 67 2.46 -0.57 7.06
N ASN A 68 3.47 -1.05 6.35
CA ASN A 68 4.83 -1.25 6.85
C ASN A 68 5.81 -0.31 6.12
N LYS A 69 6.01 0.89 6.67
CA LYS A 69 6.91 1.92 6.11
C LYS A 69 8.35 1.42 6.00
N ASP A 70 8.82 0.58 6.93
CA ASP A 70 10.18 0.02 6.88
C ASP A 70 10.40 -0.84 5.63
N ASN A 71 9.41 -1.64 5.24
CA ASN A 71 9.50 -2.45 4.03
C ASN A 71 9.59 -1.57 2.77
N ILE A 72 8.85 -0.47 2.71
CA ILE A 72 8.95 0.49 1.58
C ILE A 72 10.35 1.10 1.54
N ILE A 73 10.90 1.53 2.67
CA ILE A 73 12.27 2.09 2.76
C ILE A 73 13.30 1.05 2.27
N ARG A 74 13.13 -0.22 2.63
CA ARG A 74 14.01 -1.31 2.17
C ARG A 74 13.88 -1.54 0.66
N LEU A 75 12.67 -1.49 0.12
CA LEU A 75 12.38 -1.66 -1.30
C LEU A 75 12.86 -0.47 -2.15
N ALA A 76 12.80 0.75 -1.61
CA ALA A 76 13.27 1.97 -2.26
C ALA A 76 14.76 1.96 -2.56
N LYS A 77 15.55 1.19 -1.83
CA LYS A 77 16.96 0.93 -2.15
C LYS A 77 17.16 0.17 -3.47
N LYS A 78 16.12 -0.49 -4.00
CA LYS A 78 16.17 -1.30 -5.22
C LYS A 78 15.60 -0.58 -6.45
N ALA A 79 14.59 0.27 -6.27
CA ALA A 79 13.93 0.95 -7.39
C ALA A 79 13.31 2.29 -6.96
N ASN A 80 13.38 3.29 -7.84
CA ASN A 80 12.93 4.65 -7.54
C ASN A 80 11.42 4.75 -7.26
N PHE A 81 10.61 3.92 -7.92
CA PHE A 81 9.16 3.93 -7.78
C PHE A 81 8.66 3.81 -6.32
N TRP A 82 9.38 3.10 -5.45
CA TRP A 82 9.01 3.00 -4.03
C TRP A 82 9.16 4.30 -3.26
N TYR A 83 10.07 5.20 -3.68
CA TYR A 83 10.12 6.56 -3.13
C TYR A 83 8.85 7.33 -3.46
N GLU A 84 8.31 7.14 -4.66
CA GLU A 84 7.08 7.82 -5.05
C GLU A 84 5.88 7.34 -4.22
N ILE A 85 5.82 6.05 -3.86
CA ILE A 85 4.81 5.54 -2.92
C ILE A 85 4.97 6.19 -1.54
N MET A 86 6.20 6.44 -1.07
CA MET A 86 6.42 7.14 0.19
C MET A 86 5.91 8.60 0.12
N GLU A 87 6.10 9.28 -1.02
CA GLU A 87 5.54 10.62 -1.24
C GLU A 87 4.00 10.59 -1.39
N ASP A 88 3.43 9.50 -1.89
CA ASP A 88 1.98 9.29 -1.89
C ASP A 88 1.44 9.23 -0.45
N ILE A 89 2.05 8.39 0.39
CA ILE A 89 1.71 8.24 1.82
C ILE A 89 1.80 9.57 2.55
N LYS A 90 2.91 10.31 2.38
CA LYS A 90 3.12 11.61 3.02
C LYS A 90 2.05 12.63 2.61
N THR A 91 1.66 12.64 1.34
CA THR A 91 0.61 13.54 0.86
C THR A 91 -0.75 13.17 1.45
N ILE A 92 -1.07 11.88 1.54
CA ILE A 92 -2.31 11.43 2.17
C ILE A 92 -2.36 11.89 3.64
N GLU A 93 -1.28 11.68 4.40
CA GLU A 93 -1.17 12.11 5.80
C GLU A 93 -1.35 13.64 5.95
N GLN A 94 -0.72 14.42 5.07
CA GLN A 94 -0.80 15.88 5.09
C GLN A 94 -2.17 16.43 4.67
N GLU A 95 -2.76 15.89 3.61
CA GLU A 95 -4.01 16.42 3.05
C GLU A 95 -5.23 16.01 3.86
N LEU A 96 -5.21 14.79 4.43
CA LEU A 96 -6.31 14.29 5.25
C LEU A 96 -6.11 14.51 6.75
N GLN A 97 -4.95 15.05 7.17
CA GLN A 97 -4.59 15.27 8.57
C GLN A 97 -4.69 13.98 9.41
N ILE A 98 -4.22 12.86 8.84
CA ILE A 98 -4.20 11.53 9.46
C ILE A 98 -2.77 11.01 9.60
N SER A 99 -2.58 9.97 10.41
CA SER A 99 -1.32 9.24 10.53
C SER A 99 -1.53 7.79 10.09
N LEU A 100 -0.73 7.33 9.12
CA LEU A 100 -0.81 5.98 8.57
C LEU A 100 0.23 5.08 9.23
N GLY A 101 -0.24 3.95 9.77
CA GLY A 101 0.56 2.95 10.45
C GLY A 101 -0.26 2.15 11.46
N PRO A 102 0.35 1.14 12.09
CA PRO A 102 -0.32 0.27 13.04
C PRO A 102 -0.70 1.03 14.32
N VAL A 103 -1.92 0.76 14.81
CA VAL A 103 -2.49 1.43 16.01
C VAL A 103 -3.02 0.46 17.07
N LYS A 104 -3.16 -0.84 16.76
CA LYS A 104 -3.71 -1.88 17.63
C LYS A 104 -2.89 -3.16 17.53
N SER A 105 -3.09 -4.10 18.45
CA SER A 105 -2.27 -5.33 18.55
C SER A 105 -2.19 -6.10 17.23
N ASP A 106 -3.34 -6.35 16.61
CA ASP A 106 -3.47 -7.02 15.32
C ASP A 106 -2.71 -6.28 14.20
N HIS A 107 -2.79 -4.95 14.16
CA HIS A 107 -2.02 -4.15 13.21
C HIS A 107 -0.51 -4.30 13.43
N PHE A 108 -0.04 -4.28 14.69
CA PHE A 108 1.37 -4.51 15.01
C PHE A 108 1.83 -5.95 14.73
N GLU A 109 0.95 -6.94 14.91
CA GLU A 109 1.21 -8.33 14.53
C GLU A 109 1.37 -8.45 13.01
N HIS A 110 0.48 -7.83 12.23
CA HIS A 110 0.62 -7.75 10.78
C HIS A 110 1.90 -7.03 10.36
N TYR A 111 2.25 -5.92 11.02
CA TYR A 111 3.51 -5.21 10.78
C TYR A 111 4.73 -6.10 10.95
N LYS A 112 4.81 -6.87 12.05
CA LYS A 112 5.90 -7.82 12.29
C LYS A 112 5.91 -8.93 11.24
N LEU A 113 4.75 -9.48 10.91
CA LEU A 113 4.58 -10.55 9.94
C LEU A 113 5.03 -10.14 8.54
N THR A 114 4.65 -8.96 8.07
CA THR A 114 5.07 -8.42 6.76
C THR A 114 6.58 -8.16 6.71
N GLY A 115 7.19 -7.77 7.82
CA GLY A 115 8.64 -7.68 7.94
C GLY A 115 9.34 -9.04 7.77
N GLU A 116 8.78 -10.09 8.37
CA GLU A 116 9.28 -11.46 8.23
C GLU A 116 9.06 -12.02 6.82
N ILE A 117 7.89 -11.79 6.22
CA ILE A 117 7.60 -12.14 4.82
C ILE A 117 8.65 -11.52 3.89
N TYR A 118 8.93 -10.22 4.04
CA TYR A 118 9.93 -9.54 3.22
C TYR A 118 11.32 -10.18 3.34
N LYS A 119 11.74 -10.51 4.56
CA LYS A 119 13.04 -11.15 4.82
C LYS A 119 13.12 -12.53 4.17
N ARG A 120 12.17 -13.42 4.47
CA ARG A 120 12.11 -14.79 3.93
C ARG A 120 12.00 -14.83 2.41
N PHE A 121 11.17 -13.96 1.85
CA PHE A 121 11.03 -13.84 0.41
C PHE A 121 12.35 -13.45 -0.28
N LYS A 122 13.13 -12.55 0.34
CA LYS A 122 14.46 -12.18 -0.17
C LYS A 122 15.42 -13.37 -0.14
N ASP A 123 15.29 -14.24 0.85
CA ASP A 123 16.12 -15.43 1.05
C ASP A 123 15.59 -16.66 0.24
N ASN A 124 14.60 -16.46 -0.64
CA ASN A 124 13.91 -17.48 -1.44
C ASN A 124 13.25 -18.60 -0.62
N GLU A 125 12.83 -18.28 0.60
CA GLU A 125 12.08 -19.21 1.46
C GLU A 125 10.58 -19.19 1.13
N ASP A 126 9.87 -20.28 1.45
CA ASP A 126 8.42 -20.35 1.33
C ASP A 126 7.73 -19.46 2.38
N VAL A 127 6.92 -18.52 1.89
CA VAL A 127 6.15 -17.57 2.71
C VAL A 127 4.64 -17.83 2.67
N SER A 128 4.17 -18.89 2.01
CA SER A 128 2.75 -19.14 1.75
C SER A 128 1.92 -19.16 3.03
N GLN A 129 2.41 -19.83 4.09
CA GLN A 129 1.73 -19.86 5.38
C GLN A 129 1.66 -18.49 6.05
N LEU A 130 2.72 -17.68 5.93
CA LEU A 130 2.74 -16.32 6.47
C LEU A 130 1.76 -15.40 5.74
N ILE A 131 1.65 -15.55 4.41
CA ILE A 131 0.64 -14.84 3.61
C ILE A 131 -0.77 -15.17 4.10
N THR A 132 -1.06 -16.47 4.32
CA THR A 132 -2.34 -16.92 4.86
C THR A 132 -2.61 -16.35 6.25
N SER A 133 -1.63 -16.40 7.17
CA SER A 133 -1.75 -15.80 8.50
C SER A 133 -2.02 -14.29 8.43
N GLY A 134 -1.36 -13.57 7.53
CA GLY A 134 -1.62 -12.16 7.32
C GLY A 134 -3.04 -11.89 6.86
N GLY A 135 -3.58 -12.77 5.99
CA GLY A 135 -4.96 -12.73 5.55
C GLY A 135 -5.97 -12.90 6.68
N VAL A 136 -5.67 -13.77 7.65
CA VAL A 136 -6.50 -13.96 8.85
C VAL A 136 -6.52 -12.69 9.70
N ILE A 137 -5.36 -12.06 9.94
CA ILE A 137 -5.25 -10.84 10.76
C ILE A 137 -6.09 -9.71 10.15
N ARG A 138 -5.98 -9.48 8.84
CA ARG A 138 -6.74 -8.44 8.14
C ARG A 138 -8.15 -8.87 7.71
N LYS A 139 -8.56 -10.11 8.05
CA LYS A 139 -9.87 -10.71 7.74
C LYS A 139 -10.19 -10.84 6.24
N SER A 140 -9.19 -10.75 5.37
CA SER A 140 -9.29 -11.03 3.94
C SER A 140 -7.93 -11.41 3.35
N LEU A 141 -7.89 -12.31 2.36
CA LEU A 141 -6.65 -12.52 1.60
C LEU A 141 -6.34 -11.36 0.66
N GLY A 142 -7.36 -10.69 0.13
CA GLY A 142 -7.24 -9.54 -0.75
C GLY A 142 -8.59 -8.90 -1.02
#